data_AF-A0A016VJM8-F1
#
_entry.id   AF-A0A016VJM8-F1
#
_cell.length_a   1.000
_cell.length_b   1.000
_cell.length_c   1.000
_cell.angle_alpha   90.00
_cell.angle_beta   90.00
_cell.angle_gamma   90.00
#
_symmetry.space_group_name_H-M   'P 1'
#
loop_
_entity.id
_entity.type
_entity.pdbx_description
1 polymer ?
#
loop_
_entity_poly.entity_id
_entity_poly.type
_entity_poly.pdbx_seq_one_letter_code
_entity_poly.pdbx_strand_id
1 'polypeptide(L)'
;MISSARYNGVRRVTWIFALSGILVFIMYSLHGDGVTEDVSAKRSTGRPYDRRPFAQSIIHLDLKGAPPIMSVYEWLFPLLKKMGAHGVLMEYEDMFPYSGDLAQIKRPDHYSSSDIARINQLAADNSIEIIPLVQTFGHMEFILKHPAYAELRENITAVSLPDLSVSCFCFIL
;
A
#
# COMPACT_ATOMS: atom_id res chain seq x y z
N MET A 1 52.37 36.01 25.14
CA MET A 1 52.35 36.28 23.69
C MET A 1 52.26 34.95 22.95
N ILE A 2 51.07 34.58 22.46
CA ILE A 2 50.88 33.32 21.70
C ILE A 2 51.29 33.58 20.25
N SER A 3 52.24 32.79 19.74
CA SER A 3 52.85 32.95 18.41
C SER A 3 51.80 32.96 17.28
N SER A 4 51.95 33.91 16.34
CA SER A 4 51.14 34.09 15.12
C SER A 4 50.88 32.79 14.34
N ALA A 5 51.84 31.85 14.36
CA ALA A 5 51.70 30.54 13.73
C ALA A 5 50.59 29.67 14.37
N ARG A 6 50.40 29.78 15.69
CA ARG A 6 49.40 29.01 16.44
C ARG A 6 47.98 29.55 16.19
N TYR A 7 47.85 30.87 16.05
CA TYR A 7 46.58 31.53 15.71
C TYR A 7 46.08 31.14 14.31
N ASN A 8 46.99 31.11 13.33
CA ASN A 8 46.65 30.70 11.96
C ASN A 8 46.31 29.19 11.86
N GLY A 9 46.94 28.34 12.67
CA GLY A 9 46.61 26.92 12.77
C GLY A 9 45.22 26.69 13.36
N VAL A 10 44.91 27.34 14.49
CA VAL A 10 43.58 27.25 15.13
C VAL A 10 42.49 27.76 14.18
N ARG A 11 42.73 28.87 13.49
CA ARG A 11 41.78 29.45 12.52
C ARG A 11 41.54 28.51 11.33
N ARG A 12 42.59 27.87 10.77
CA ARG A 12 42.43 26.88 9.69
C ARG A 12 41.62 25.67 10.13
N VAL A 13 41.88 25.15 11.33
CA VAL A 13 41.14 24.00 11.88
C VAL A 13 39.67 24.36 12.10
N THR A 14 39.37 25.56 12.60
CA THR A 14 37.97 26.02 12.76
C THR A 14 37.25 26.15 11.42
N TRP A 15 37.91 26.69 10.39
CA TRP A 15 37.31 26.77 9.04
C TRP A 15 37.08 25.40 8.42
N ILE A 16 37.96 24.43 8.65
CA ILE A 16 37.78 23.05 8.17
C ILE A 16 36.54 22.42 8.82
N PHE A 17 36.37 22.55 10.14
CA PHE A 17 35.18 22.04 10.84
C PHE A 17 33.89 22.76 10.43
N ALA A 18 33.95 24.08 10.18
CA ALA A 18 32.81 24.84 9.69
C ALA A 18 32.39 24.39 8.27
N LEU A 19 33.36 24.23 7.37
CA LEU A 19 33.09 23.79 6.00
C LEU A 19 32.62 22.33 5.94
N SER A 20 33.17 21.44 6.77
CA SER A 20 32.69 20.06 6.86
C SER A 20 31.27 19.99 7.42
N GLY A 21 30.94 20.81 8.42
CA GLY A 21 29.59 20.89 8.97
C GLY A 21 28.57 21.40 7.95
N ILE A 22 28.92 22.43 7.18
CA ILE A 22 28.09 22.95 6.08
C ILE A 22 27.89 21.90 4.99
N LEU A 23 28.95 21.17 4.61
CA LEU A 23 28.86 20.11 3.61
C LEU A 23 27.95 18.96 4.07
N VAL A 24 28.07 18.52 5.31
CA VAL A 24 27.19 17.48 5.90
C VAL A 24 25.75 17.97 5.96
N PHE A 25 25.51 19.24 6.33
CA PHE A 25 24.18 19.84 6.33
C PHE A 25 23.57 19.91 4.93
N ILE A 26 24.35 20.29 3.91
CA ILE A 26 23.90 20.32 2.51
C ILE A 26 23.61 18.90 2.02
N MET A 27 24.49 17.94 2.28
CA MET A 27 24.27 16.54 1.91
C MET A 27 23.03 15.97 2.60
N TYR A 28 22.83 16.24 3.89
CA TYR A 28 21.64 15.83 4.62
C TYR A 28 20.37 16.53 4.11
N SER A 29 20.44 17.82 3.79
CA SER A 29 19.30 18.58 3.27
C SER A 29 18.94 18.22 1.83
N LEU A 30 19.91 17.79 1.01
CA LEU A 30 19.67 17.25 -0.33
C LEU A 30 19.28 15.77 -0.31
N HIS A 31 19.55 15.07 0.79
CA HIS A 31 19.12 13.69 1.04
C HIS A 31 17.81 13.61 1.83
N GLY A 32 17.22 14.76 2.19
CA GLY A 32 15.89 14.87 2.77
C GLY A 32 14.86 14.51 1.72
N ASP A 33 14.46 13.25 1.76
CA ASP A 33 13.30 12.60 1.17
C ASP A 33 12.32 13.54 0.45
N GLY A 34 12.12 13.27 -0.84
CA GLY A 34 11.02 13.80 -1.64
C GLY A 34 9.66 13.24 -1.21
N VAL A 35 9.36 13.26 0.09
CA VAL A 35 8.00 13.21 0.58
C VAL A 35 7.47 14.63 0.41
N THR A 36 6.88 14.88 -0.74
CA THR A 36 5.84 15.90 -0.85
C THR A 36 4.75 15.52 0.15
N GLU A 37 4.88 15.97 1.39
CA GLU A 37 3.70 16.29 2.18
C GLU A 37 3.00 17.38 1.38
N ASP A 38 2.10 16.94 0.51
CA ASP A 38 1.03 17.76 0.02
C ASP A 38 0.21 18.14 1.26
N VAL A 39 0.67 19.18 1.96
CA VAL A 39 -0.03 19.85 3.03
C VAL A 39 -1.40 20.12 2.44
N SER A 40 -2.36 19.31 2.89
CA SER A 40 -3.77 19.39 2.55
C SER A 40 -4.18 20.83 2.75
N ALA A 41 -4.12 21.60 1.67
CA ALA A 41 -4.54 22.99 1.65
C ALA A 41 -5.97 22.93 2.15
N LYS A 42 -6.21 23.54 3.31
CA LYS A 42 -7.49 23.55 4.02
C LYS A 42 -8.58 24.01 3.04
N ARG A 43 -9.18 23.06 2.33
CA ARG A 43 -10.12 23.33 1.24
C ARG A 43 -11.37 23.88 1.90
N SER A 44 -11.83 25.02 1.41
CA SER A 44 -13.11 25.59 1.81
C SER A 44 -14.24 24.71 1.28
N THR A 45 -14.52 23.60 1.95
CA THR A 45 -15.70 22.77 1.71
C THR A 45 -16.93 23.63 2.04
N GLY A 46 -17.81 23.89 1.05
CA GLY A 46 -19.04 24.66 1.33
C GLY A 46 -19.67 25.44 0.17
N ARG A 47 -19.21 25.31 -1.08
CA ARG A 47 -19.97 25.86 -2.21
C ARG A 47 -21.11 24.90 -2.58
N PRO A 48 -22.33 25.37 -2.88
CA PRO A 48 -23.48 24.53 -3.28
C PRO A 48 -23.29 23.71 -4.57
N TYR A 49 -22.09 23.70 -5.15
CA TYR A 49 -21.72 22.98 -6.37
C TYR A 49 -20.23 22.60 -6.35
N ASP A 50 -19.76 22.00 -5.26
CA ASP A 50 -18.41 21.42 -5.24
C ASP A 50 -18.40 20.18 -6.14
N ARG A 51 -17.52 20.18 -7.17
CA ARG A 51 -17.38 19.06 -8.10
C ARG A 51 -16.73 17.83 -7.46
N ARG A 52 -16.09 17.98 -6.29
CA ARG A 52 -15.51 16.86 -5.54
C ARG A 52 -15.89 16.97 -4.06
N PRO A 53 -17.04 16.39 -3.66
CA PRO A 53 -17.54 16.51 -2.29
C PRO A 53 -16.67 15.81 -1.24
N PHE A 54 -15.78 14.91 -1.67
CA PHE A 54 -14.93 14.11 -0.79
C PHE A 54 -13.46 14.52 -0.89
N ALA A 55 -12.75 14.50 0.25
CA ALA A 55 -11.32 14.78 0.30
C ALA A 55 -10.51 13.73 -0.47
N GLN A 56 -10.92 12.45 -0.37
CA GLN A 56 -10.37 11.32 -1.10
C GLN A 56 -11.49 10.48 -1.70
N SER A 57 -11.16 9.77 -2.77
CA SER A 57 -12.06 8.84 -3.45
C SER A 57 -11.27 7.58 -3.72
N ILE A 58 -11.67 6.50 -3.05
CA ILE A 58 -11.00 5.21 -3.06
C ILE A 58 -11.91 4.21 -3.77
N ILE A 59 -11.34 3.40 -4.64
CA ILE A 59 -12.07 2.37 -5.39
C ILE A 59 -11.79 1.02 -4.74
N HIS A 60 -12.83 0.30 -4.35
CA HIS A 60 -12.70 -1.04 -3.79
C HIS A 60 -12.68 -2.07 -4.92
N LEU A 61 -11.63 -2.88 -4.97
CA LEU A 61 -11.52 -4.05 -5.82
C LEU A 61 -11.59 -5.30 -4.93
N ASP A 62 -12.71 -6.00 -5.03
CA ASP A 62 -12.88 -7.35 -4.50
C ASP A 62 -12.29 -8.34 -5.51
N LEU A 63 -11.25 -9.06 -5.09
CA LEU A 63 -10.52 -10.00 -5.94
C LEU A 63 -11.07 -11.43 -5.84
N LYS A 64 -12.14 -11.63 -5.06
CA LYS A 64 -12.80 -12.93 -4.89
C LYS A 64 -13.39 -13.40 -6.21
N GLY A 65 -13.18 -14.69 -6.50
CA GLY A 65 -13.76 -15.37 -7.66
C GLY A 65 -13.06 -15.07 -8.98
N ALA A 66 -13.06 -13.81 -9.43
CA ALA A 66 -12.59 -13.38 -10.75
C ALA A 66 -11.55 -12.23 -10.67
N PRO A 67 -10.35 -12.49 -10.14
CA PRO A 67 -9.29 -11.49 -9.99
C PRO A 67 -8.83 -10.96 -11.37
N PRO A 68 -8.59 -9.64 -11.52
CA PRO A 68 -8.04 -9.10 -12.75
C PRO A 68 -6.65 -9.66 -13.08
N ILE A 69 -6.41 -10.02 -14.33
CA ILE A 69 -5.05 -10.36 -14.80
C ILE A 69 -4.16 -9.12 -14.87
N MET A 70 -2.84 -9.30 -14.93
CA MET A 70 -1.89 -8.18 -14.85
C MET A 70 -2.10 -7.08 -15.89
N SER A 71 -2.45 -7.46 -17.13
CA SER A 71 -2.73 -6.51 -18.21
C SER A 71 -3.94 -5.62 -17.93
N VAL A 72 -4.84 -6.02 -17.02
CA VAL A 72 -5.97 -5.17 -16.61
C VAL A 72 -5.49 -3.96 -15.83
N TYR A 73 -4.57 -4.14 -14.88
CA TYR A 73 -4.04 -3.04 -14.08
C TYR A 73 -3.32 -1.99 -14.93
N GLU A 74 -2.67 -2.41 -16.03
CA GLU A 74 -1.96 -1.53 -16.95
C GLU A 74 -2.86 -0.48 -17.62
N TRP A 75 -4.13 -0.80 -17.90
CA TRP A 75 -5.09 0.18 -18.43
C TRP A 75 -6.04 0.73 -17.37
N LEU A 76 -6.31 -0.03 -16.30
CA LEU A 76 -7.23 0.35 -15.25
C LEU A 76 -6.68 1.52 -14.43
N PHE A 77 -5.44 1.45 -13.95
CA PHE A 77 -4.88 2.52 -13.11
C PHE A 77 -4.79 3.88 -13.82
N PRO A 78 -4.34 3.97 -15.08
CA PRO A 78 -4.44 5.22 -15.83
C PRO A 78 -5.88 5.74 -15.96
N LEU A 79 -6.86 4.85 -16.14
CA LEU A 79 -8.27 5.21 -16.20
C LEU A 79 -8.75 5.76 -14.85
N LEU A 80 -8.48 5.07 -13.74
CA LEU A 80 -8.87 5.50 -12.40
C LEU A 80 -8.27 6.86 -12.05
N LYS A 81 -7.00 7.08 -12.42
CA LYS A 81 -6.34 8.38 -12.25
C LYS A 81 -7.04 9.49 -13.03
N LYS A 82 -7.40 9.25 -14.30
CA LYS A 82 -8.19 10.21 -15.12
C LYS A 82 -9.56 10.50 -14.52
N MET A 83 -10.19 9.51 -13.88
CA MET A 83 -11.45 9.67 -13.15
C MET A 83 -11.29 10.41 -11.81
N GLY A 84 -10.06 10.66 -11.37
CA GLY A 84 -9.78 11.40 -10.14
C GLY A 84 -9.80 10.55 -8.88
N ALA A 85 -9.65 9.23 -9.00
CA ALA A 85 -9.41 8.35 -7.87
C ALA A 85 -8.05 8.65 -7.21
N HIS A 86 -7.99 8.46 -5.90
CA HIS A 86 -6.79 8.70 -5.09
C HIS A 86 -6.13 7.37 -4.70
N GLY A 87 -6.92 6.32 -4.50
CA GLY A 87 -6.43 5.02 -4.09
C GLY A 87 -7.35 3.90 -4.52
N VAL A 88 -6.84 2.69 -4.33
CA VAL A 88 -7.55 1.44 -4.54
C VAL A 88 -7.43 0.60 -3.28
N LEU A 89 -8.57 0.25 -2.70
CA LEU A 89 -8.69 -0.71 -1.61
C LEU A 89 -8.73 -2.11 -2.22
N MET A 90 -7.66 -2.88 -2.06
CA MET A 90 -7.53 -4.22 -2.64
C MET A 90 -7.82 -5.29 -1.60
N GLU A 91 -8.91 -6.01 -1.80
CA GLU A 91 -9.30 -7.16 -0.98
C GLU A 91 -8.84 -8.45 -1.65
N TYR A 92 -7.76 -9.04 -1.12
CA TYR A 92 -7.09 -10.16 -1.77
C TYR A 92 -7.69 -11.55 -1.48
N GLU A 93 -8.34 -11.76 -0.34
CA GLU A 93 -8.76 -13.09 0.15
C GLU A 93 -7.69 -14.19 -0.06
N ASP A 94 -7.99 -15.23 -0.86
CA ASP A 94 -7.14 -16.37 -1.19
C ASP A 94 -6.23 -16.15 -2.43
N MET A 95 -6.26 -14.95 -3.02
CA MET A 95 -5.40 -14.53 -4.13
C MET A 95 -4.05 -13.95 -3.69
N PHE A 96 -3.88 -13.70 -2.38
CA PHE A 96 -2.61 -13.21 -1.85
C PHE A 96 -1.54 -14.32 -1.81
N PRO A 97 -0.26 -14.04 -2.11
CA PRO A 97 0.84 -15.01 -1.99
C PRO A 97 1.24 -15.32 -0.54
N TYR A 98 0.32 -15.86 0.27
CA TYR A 98 0.65 -16.46 1.56
C TYR A 98 1.77 -17.52 1.48
N SER A 99 2.50 -17.64 2.58
CA SER A 99 3.61 -18.57 2.75
C SER A 99 3.56 -19.23 4.14
N GLY A 100 4.43 -20.20 4.40
CA GLY A 100 4.43 -20.95 5.66
C GLY A 100 3.14 -21.76 5.84
N ASP A 101 2.60 -21.77 7.05
CA ASP A 101 1.40 -22.54 7.42
C ASP A 101 0.16 -22.14 6.60
N LEU A 102 0.09 -20.86 6.21
CA LEU A 102 -0.98 -20.30 5.39
C LEU A 102 -0.85 -20.65 3.90
N ALA A 103 0.23 -21.30 3.44
CA ALA A 103 0.41 -21.58 2.01
C ALA A 103 -0.74 -22.41 1.40
N GLN A 104 -1.40 -23.24 2.21
CA GLN A 104 -2.52 -24.10 1.82
C GLN A 104 -3.83 -23.33 1.52
N ILE A 105 -3.95 -22.07 1.97
CA ILE A 105 -5.19 -21.28 1.79
C ILE A 105 -5.25 -20.61 0.42
N LYS A 106 -4.12 -20.53 -0.28
CA LYS A 106 -4.01 -19.87 -1.57
C LYS A 106 -4.74 -20.64 -2.64
N ARG A 107 -5.36 -19.92 -3.56
CA ARG A 107 -5.84 -20.52 -4.81
C ARG A 107 -4.69 -20.92 -5.75
N PRO A 108 -4.92 -21.90 -6.64
CA PRO A 108 -3.93 -22.27 -7.67
C PRO A 108 -3.49 -21.09 -8.54
N ASP A 109 -4.42 -20.16 -8.82
CA ASP A 109 -4.23 -18.99 -9.67
C ASP A 109 -3.93 -17.69 -8.90
N HIS A 110 -3.50 -17.79 -7.64
CA HIS A 110 -3.09 -16.64 -6.81
C HIS A 110 -2.03 -15.75 -7.47
N TYR A 111 -1.95 -14.49 -7.07
CA TYR A 111 -0.87 -13.60 -7.48
C TYR A 111 0.46 -14.04 -6.88
N SER A 112 1.54 -13.98 -7.66
CA SER A 112 2.89 -14.13 -7.14
C SER A 112 3.37 -12.88 -6.40
N SER A 113 4.42 -12.97 -5.60
CA SER A 113 5.04 -11.79 -4.97
C SER A 113 5.53 -10.77 -6.01
N SER A 114 5.97 -11.23 -7.18
CA SER A 114 6.32 -10.35 -8.31
C SER A 114 5.11 -9.65 -8.92
N ASP A 115 3.95 -10.32 -8.97
CA ASP A 115 2.70 -9.69 -9.42
C ASP A 115 2.28 -8.58 -8.46
N ILE A 116 2.34 -8.83 -7.15
CA ILE A 116 2.04 -7.81 -6.13
C ILE A 116 2.98 -6.60 -6.26
N ALA A 117 4.29 -6.84 -6.43
CA ALA A 117 5.27 -5.78 -6.65
C ALA A 117 4.96 -5.00 -7.94
N ARG A 118 4.57 -5.69 -9.01
CA ARG A 118 4.20 -5.06 -10.29
C ARG A 118 2.93 -4.22 -10.16
N ILE A 119 1.91 -4.70 -9.45
CA ILE A 119 0.68 -3.95 -9.18
C ILE A 119 1.01 -2.67 -8.40
N ASN A 120 1.80 -2.78 -7.33
CA ASN A 120 2.21 -1.62 -6.54
C ASN A 120 3.00 -0.61 -7.38
N GLN A 121 3.90 -1.07 -8.25
CA GLN A 121 4.63 -0.20 -9.17
C GLN A 121 3.69 0.52 -10.14
N LEU A 122 2.78 -0.21 -10.80
CA LEU A 122 1.81 0.37 -11.73
C LEU A 122 0.92 1.40 -11.05
N ALA A 123 0.51 1.16 -9.80
CA ALA A 123 -0.29 2.09 -9.02
C ALA A 123 0.51 3.36 -8.68
N ALA A 124 1.76 3.21 -8.22
CA ALA A 124 2.65 4.32 -7.93
C ALA A 124 2.92 5.19 -9.16
N ASP A 125 3.18 4.56 -10.31
CA ASP A 125 3.37 5.24 -11.61
C ASP A 125 2.15 6.08 -12.02
N ASN A 126 0.96 5.72 -11.54
CA ASN A 126 -0.29 6.42 -11.80
C ASN A 126 -0.76 7.30 -10.62
N SER A 127 0.09 7.47 -9.59
CA SER A 127 -0.24 8.21 -8.37
C SER A 127 -1.56 7.74 -7.73
N ILE A 128 -1.70 6.41 -7.63
CA ILE A 128 -2.77 5.69 -6.94
C ILE A 128 -2.15 4.99 -5.74
N GLU A 129 -2.72 5.22 -4.57
CA GLU A 129 -2.35 4.50 -3.36
C GLU A 129 -3.01 3.11 -3.35
N ILE A 130 -2.23 2.05 -3.12
CA ILE A 130 -2.78 0.72 -2.84
C ILE A 130 -2.96 0.57 -1.34
N ILE A 131 -4.19 0.27 -0.93
CA ILE A 131 -4.56 0.00 0.45
C ILE A 131 -4.95 -1.48 0.53
N PRO A 132 -4.13 -2.34 1.15
CA PRO A 132 -4.49 -3.75 1.30
C PRO A 132 -5.59 -3.92 2.35
N LEU A 133 -6.66 -4.63 2.00
CA LEU A 133 -7.70 -5.04 2.93
C LEU A 133 -7.42 -6.49 3.36
N VAL A 134 -7.14 -6.67 4.65
CA VAL A 134 -6.95 -7.97 5.29
C VAL A 134 -8.08 -8.20 6.28
N GLN A 135 -8.85 -9.26 6.07
CA GLN A 135 -9.93 -9.66 6.96
C GLN A 135 -9.37 -10.21 8.28
N THR A 136 -10.02 -9.88 9.41
CA THR A 136 -9.51 -10.22 10.76
C THR A 136 -10.49 -10.97 11.65
N PHE A 137 -11.80 -10.86 11.42
CA PHE A 137 -12.84 -11.50 12.24
C PHE A 137 -13.98 -12.08 11.41
N GLY A 138 -14.50 -11.33 10.44
CA GLY A 138 -15.52 -11.78 9.49
C GLY A 138 -14.92 -12.15 8.14
N HIS A 139 -15.73 -12.74 7.26
CA HIS A 139 -15.34 -13.09 5.87
C HIS A 139 -14.11 -14.00 5.77
N MET A 140 -13.88 -14.81 6.81
CA MET A 140 -12.75 -15.73 6.91
C MET A 140 -13.06 -17.10 6.30
N GLU A 141 -14.15 -17.26 5.54
CA GLU A 141 -14.58 -18.56 4.99
C GLU A 141 -13.50 -19.16 4.08
N PHE A 142 -12.72 -18.33 3.38
CA PHE A 142 -11.63 -18.80 2.54
C PHE A 142 -10.50 -19.50 3.33
N ILE A 143 -10.30 -19.14 4.61
CA ILE A 143 -9.36 -19.81 5.52
C ILE A 143 -10.08 -20.96 6.24
N LEU A 144 -11.24 -20.67 6.81
CA LEU A 144 -11.96 -21.58 7.70
C LEU A 144 -12.54 -22.79 6.97
N LYS A 145 -12.65 -22.79 5.64
CA LYS A 145 -13.01 -24.00 4.85
C LYS A 145 -11.99 -25.13 4.98
N HIS A 146 -10.73 -24.82 5.31
CA HIS A 146 -9.67 -25.82 5.42
C HIS A 146 -9.73 -26.56 6.77
N PRO A 147 -9.60 -27.91 6.79
CA PRO A 147 -9.63 -28.69 8.04
C PRO A 147 -8.59 -28.27 9.07
N ALA A 148 -7.42 -27.79 8.62
CA ALA A 148 -6.33 -27.32 9.48
C ALA A 148 -6.73 -26.13 10.37
N TYR A 149 -7.78 -25.37 10.00
CA TYR A 149 -8.25 -24.20 10.73
C TYR A 149 -9.65 -24.39 11.33
N ALA A 150 -10.15 -25.62 11.39
CA ALA A 150 -11.50 -25.91 11.88
C ALA A 150 -11.72 -25.48 13.35
N GLU A 151 -10.66 -25.55 14.17
CA GLU A 151 -10.71 -25.13 15.58
C GLU A 151 -10.91 -23.62 15.76
N LEU A 152 -10.63 -22.83 14.73
CA LEU A 152 -10.83 -21.37 14.75
C LEU A 152 -12.25 -20.95 14.36
N ARG A 153 -13.12 -21.90 13.97
CA ARG A 153 -14.51 -21.62 13.63
C ARG A 153 -15.31 -21.29 14.89
N GLU A 154 -16.19 -20.30 14.80
CA GLU A 154 -17.16 -20.01 15.85
C GLU A 154 -18.07 -21.22 16.12
N ASN A 155 -18.46 -21.95 15.06
CA ASN A 155 -19.18 -23.21 15.17
C ASN A 155 -18.38 -24.36 14.56
N ILE A 156 -17.84 -25.22 15.42
CA ILE A 156 -16.97 -26.35 15.08
C ILE A 156 -17.69 -27.36 14.16
N THR A 157 -19.01 -27.51 14.30
CA THR A 157 -19.82 -28.48 13.55
C THR A 157 -20.23 -27.97 12.17
N ALA A 158 -19.97 -26.70 11.84
CA ALA A 158 -20.21 -26.16 10.51
C ALA A 158 -19.19 -26.76 9.53
N VAL A 159 -19.56 -27.89 8.92
CA VAL A 159 -18.83 -28.47 7.78
C VAL A 159 -19.32 -27.79 6.53
N SER A 160 -18.45 -27.03 5.87
CA SER A 160 -18.66 -26.63 4.48
C SER A 160 -18.74 -27.89 3.62
N LEU A 161 -19.90 -28.15 3.01
CA LEU A 161 -20.09 -29.24 2.05
C LEU A 161 -19.01 -29.15 0.96
N PRO A 162 -18.43 -30.28 0.53
CA PRO A 162 -17.50 -30.29 -0.58
C PRO A 162 -18.29 -29.99 -1.86
N ASP A 163 -17.74 -29.09 -2.69
CA ASP A 163 -18.25 -28.72 -4.01
C ASP A 163 -19.66 -28.13 -4.07
N LEU A 164 -19.73 -26.81 -3.93
CA LEU A 164 -20.58 -26.01 -4.82
C LEU A 164 -19.91 -24.67 -5.10
N SER A 165 -19.89 -24.33 -6.37
CA SER A 165 -19.38 -23.11 -6.98
C SER A 165 -20.13 -21.86 -6.50
N VAL A 166 -20.03 -21.51 -5.22
CA VAL A 166 -20.66 -20.32 -4.65
C VAL A 166 -19.63 -19.22 -4.38
N SER A 167 -18.62 -19.09 -5.25
CA SER A 167 -17.81 -17.86 -5.32
C SER A 167 -18.52 -16.74 -6.10
N CYS A 168 -19.76 -16.96 -6.55
CA CYS A 168 -20.58 -15.98 -7.26
C CYS A 168 -21.62 -15.27 -6.37
N PHE A 169 -21.71 -15.59 -5.07
CA PHE A 169 -22.49 -14.73 -4.17
C PHE A 169 -21.63 -13.54 -3.78
N CYS A 170 -21.76 -12.51 -4.61
CA CYS A 170 -21.56 -11.11 -4.28
C CYS A 170 -22.28 -10.82 -2.95
N PHE A 171 -21.58 -10.98 -1.83
CA PHE A 171 -21.95 -10.38 -0.55
C PHE A 171 -21.21 -9.06 -0.46
N ILE A 172 -21.71 -8.08 -1.22
CA ILE A 172 -21.61 -6.68 -0.78
C ILE A 172 -22.66 -6.54 0.32
N LEU A 173 -22.21 -6.49 1.56
CA LEU A 173 -22.91 -5.81 2.65
C LEU A 173 -21.97 -4.75 3.23
#